data_AF-A0A317ZDX5-F1
#
_entry.id   AF-A0A317ZDX5-F1
#
_cell.length_a   1.000
_cell.length_b   1.000
_cell.length_c   1.000
_cell.angle_alpha   90.00
_cell.angle_beta   90.00
_cell.angle_gamma   90.00
#
_symmetry.space_group_name_H-M   'P 1'
#
loop_
_entity.id
_entity.type
_entity.pdbx_description
1 polymer ?
#
loop_
_entity_poly.entity_id
_entity_poly.type
_entity_poly.pdbx_seq_one_letter_code
_entity_poly.pdbx_strand_id
1 'polypeptide(L)'
;MKRILTALVCLAFVGCSATVQELKQTRERHPPEKLSLKPGYNDYVKRHFLEEEKVECGRIFFANGDYADYWFKSHHLTKDAGFTYFVFSDDKAKIMEGWFCCEVQLPHDQLSNKHALIAFIEKHDGMVP
;
A
#
# COMPACT_ATOMS: atom_id res chain seq x y z
N MET A 1 33.99 -28.54 -36.40
CA MET A 1 33.83 -28.51 -34.93
C MET A 1 32.51 -27.86 -34.57
N LYS A 2 31.76 -28.48 -33.67
CA LYS A 2 30.39 -28.12 -33.28
C LYS A 2 30.35 -26.77 -32.54
N ARG A 3 29.33 -25.98 -32.85
CA ARG A 3 28.94 -24.71 -32.23
C ARG A 3 28.47 -24.97 -30.79
N ILE A 4 28.83 -24.10 -29.85
CA ILE A 4 28.05 -23.90 -28.62
C ILE A 4 27.81 -22.39 -28.50
N LEU A 5 26.60 -22.00 -28.88
CA LEU A 5 26.05 -20.67 -28.71
C LEU A 5 25.47 -20.63 -27.29
N THR A 6 26.19 -20.04 -26.34
CA THR A 6 25.66 -19.84 -24.98
C THR A 6 24.62 -18.73 -25.05
N ALA A 7 23.34 -19.10 -25.06
CA ALA A 7 22.25 -18.16 -24.88
C ALA A 7 22.23 -17.69 -23.43
N LEU A 8 22.73 -16.48 -23.19
CA LEU A 8 22.55 -15.78 -21.93
C LEU A 8 21.08 -15.34 -21.86
N VAL A 9 20.25 -16.12 -21.17
CA VAL A 9 18.87 -15.74 -20.89
C VAL A 9 18.91 -14.66 -19.80
N CYS A 10 18.93 -13.40 -20.20
CA CYS A 10 18.59 -12.29 -19.32
C CYS A 10 17.10 -12.40 -18.98
N LEU A 11 16.76 -13.09 -17.89
CA LEU A 11 15.47 -12.92 -17.24
C LEU A 11 15.42 -11.48 -16.72
N ALA A 12 14.73 -10.62 -17.48
CA ALA A 12 14.32 -9.31 -17.00
C ALA A 12 13.31 -9.54 -15.87
N PHE A 13 13.78 -9.50 -14.61
CA PHE A 13 12.90 -9.30 -13.47
C PHE A 13 12.26 -7.93 -13.66
N VAL A 14 11.00 -7.91 -14.10
CA VAL A 14 10.14 -6.73 -13.96
C VAL A 14 10.07 -6.46 -12.45
N GLY A 15 10.88 -5.51 -12.00
CA GLY A 15 11.19 -5.28 -10.59
C GLY A 15 9.98 -4.80 -9.82
N CYS A 16 9.20 -5.74 -9.30
CA CYS A 16 8.28 -5.43 -8.21
C CYS A 16 9.14 -5.01 -7.01
N SER A 17 8.91 -3.81 -6.46
CA SER A 17 9.61 -3.34 -5.27
C SER A 17 9.55 -4.41 -4.16
N ALA A 18 10.68 -4.63 -3.47
CA ALA A 18 10.74 -5.58 -2.36
C ALA A 18 9.72 -5.23 -1.27
N THR A 19 9.54 -3.94 -0.99
CA THR A 19 8.53 -3.43 -0.05
C THR A 19 7.12 -3.75 -0.52
N VAL A 20 6.83 -3.65 -1.82
CA VAL A 20 5.50 -4.04 -2.34
C VAL A 20 5.24 -5.54 -2.12
N GLN A 21 6.24 -6.39 -2.32
CA GLN A 21 6.07 -7.83 -2.04
C GLN A 21 5.89 -8.11 -0.56
N GLU A 22 6.63 -7.41 0.31
CA GLU A 22 6.46 -7.50 1.74
C GLU A 22 5.03 -7.10 2.16
N LEU A 23 4.53 -5.96 1.69
CA LEU A 23 3.17 -5.50 1.99
C LEU A 23 2.09 -6.52 1.56
N LYS A 24 2.28 -7.17 0.41
CA LYS A 24 1.39 -8.25 -0.03
C LYS A 24 1.43 -9.45 0.92
N GLN A 25 2.61 -9.83 1.42
CA GLN A 25 2.74 -10.92 2.40
C GLN A 25 2.18 -10.53 3.77
N THR A 26 2.37 -9.28 4.20
CA THR A 26 1.78 -8.74 5.41
C THR A 26 0.26 -8.76 5.35
N ARG A 27 -0.36 -8.43 4.21
CA ARG A 27 -1.80 -8.57 4.01
C ARG A 27 -2.33 -9.96 4.35
N GLU A 28 -1.70 -11.00 3.81
CA GLU A 28 -2.18 -12.37 4.01
C GLU A 28 -2.11 -12.80 5.48
N ARG A 29 -1.11 -12.30 6.22
CA ARG A 29 -0.89 -12.62 7.64
C ARG A 29 -1.72 -11.74 8.58
N HIS A 30 -1.90 -10.47 8.23
CA HIS A 30 -2.48 -9.43 9.07
C HIS A 30 -3.56 -8.63 8.34
N PRO A 31 -4.71 -9.26 8.02
CA PRO A 31 -5.81 -8.56 7.40
C PRO A 31 -6.56 -7.69 8.44
N PRO A 32 -6.89 -6.41 8.12
CA PRO A 32 -7.45 -5.46 9.08
C PRO A 32 -8.69 -5.94 9.84
N GLU A 33 -9.55 -6.76 9.24
CA GLU A 33 -10.76 -7.27 9.89
C GLU A 33 -10.48 -8.23 11.06
N LYS A 34 -9.25 -8.75 11.17
CA LYS A 34 -8.81 -9.61 12.28
C LYS A 34 -8.05 -8.83 13.36
N LEU A 35 -7.87 -7.52 13.19
CA LEU A 35 -7.07 -6.68 14.08
C LEU A 35 -7.97 -5.77 14.93
N SER A 36 -7.47 -5.40 16.10
CA SER A 36 -8.06 -4.33 16.90
C SER A 36 -7.58 -2.98 16.35
N LEU A 37 -8.42 -2.36 15.50
CA LEU A 37 -8.13 -1.07 14.89
C LEU A 37 -8.49 0.10 15.82
N LYS A 38 -7.63 1.11 15.85
CA LYS A 38 -7.80 2.39 16.57
C LYS A 38 -8.01 3.54 15.58
N PRO A 39 -8.51 4.71 16.00
CA PRO A 39 -8.55 5.89 15.12
C PRO A 39 -7.19 6.19 14.46
N GLY A 40 -7.24 6.48 13.15
CA GLY A 40 -6.11 6.96 12.35
C GLY A 40 -5.96 8.47 12.41
N TYR A 41 -5.19 9.04 11.49
CA TYR A 41 -5.07 10.49 11.34
C TYR A 41 -6.41 11.15 10.99
N ASN A 42 -7.15 10.55 10.05
CA ASN A 42 -8.49 10.97 9.69
C ASN A 42 -9.54 10.15 10.48
N ASP A 43 -10.64 10.76 10.89
CA ASP A 43 -11.71 10.09 11.66
C ASP A 43 -12.32 8.88 10.93
N TYR A 44 -12.33 8.94 9.59
CA TYR A 44 -12.82 7.88 8.71
C TYR A 44 -11.76 6.81 8.39
N VAL A 45 -10.59 6.87 9.04
CA VAL A 45 -9.54 5.86 8.96
C VAL A 45 -9.41 5.17 10.32
N LYS A 46 -9.37 3.84 10.32
CA LYS A 46 -9.03 3.02 11.48
C LYS A 46 -7.77 2.22 11.15
N ARG A 47 -6.84 2.10 12.10
CA ARG A 47 -5.49 1.57 11.87
C ARG A 47 -4.95 0.74 13.02
N HIS A 48 -3.88 0.02 12.74
CA HIS A 48 -3.07 -0.74 13.67
C HIS A 48 -1.60 -0.68 13.21
N PHE A 49 -0.66 -0.60 14.15
CA PHE A 49 0.77 -0.71 13.84
C PHE A 49 1.25 -2.12 14.13
N LEU A 50 1.77 -2.78 13.09
CA LEU A 50 2.46 -4.06 13.19
C LEU A 50 3.92 -3.78 13.49
N GLU A 51 4.25 -3.61 14.77
CA GLU A 51 5.56 -3.12 15.24
C GLU A 51 6.75 -3.95 14.70
N GLU A 52 6.64 -5.28 14.70
CA GLU A 52 7.70 -6.18 14.22
C GLU A 52 7.97 -6.01 12.72
N GLU A 53 6.93 -5.75 11.94
CA GLU A 53 6.99 -5.58 10.48
C GLU A 53 7.23 -4.13 10.07
N LYS A 54 7.07 -3.21 11.03
CA LYS A 54 7.12 -1.77 10.82
C LYS A 54 6.12 -1.30 9.76
N VAL A 55 4.92 -1.88 9.80
CA VAL A 55 3.82 -1.59 8.86
C VAL A 55 2.65 -0.98 9.62
N GLU A 56 2.13 0.12 9.10
CA GLU A 56 0.80 0.59 9.47
C GLU A 56 -0.21 -0.12 8.56
N CYS A 57 -1.25 -0.74 9.11
CA CYS A 57 -2.34 -1.27 8.32
C CYS A 57 -3.69 -0.83 8.87
N GLY A 58 -4.72 -0.83 8.03
CA GLY A 58 -6.01 -0.32 8.47
C GLY A 58 -7.09 -0.37 7.41
N ARG A 59 -8.20 0.29 7.73
CA ARG A 59 -9.39 0.41 6.90
C ARG A 59 -9.80 1.87 6.78
N ILE A 60 -10.05 2.29 5.56
CA ILE A 60 -10.60 3.59 5.17
C ILE A 60 -12.09 3.38 4.90
N PHE A 61 -12.95 4.10 5.61
CA PHE A 61 -14.40 4.08 5.40
C PHE A 61 -14.82 5.24 4.51
N PHE A 62 -15.53 4.95 3.43
CA PHE A 62 -16.04 5.96 2.52
C PHE A 62 -17.44 6.44 2.94
N ALA A 63 -17.83 7.63 2.50
CA ALA A 63 -19.13 8.21 2.86
C ALA A 63 -20.32 7.38 2.33
N ASN A 64 -20.14 6.66 1.22
CA ASN A 64 -21.15 5.75 0.67
C ASN A 64 -21.26 4.39 1.41
N GLY A 65 -20.48 4.17 2.48
CA GLY A 65 -20.47 2.94 3.26
C GLY A 65 -19.51 1.85 2.76
N ASP A 66 -18.91 2.02 1.56
CA ASP A 66 -17.84 1.14 1.10
C ASP A 66 -16.54 1.39 1.89
N TYR A 67 -15.54 0.53 1.69
CA TYR A 67 -14.24 0.66 2.33
C TYR A 67 -13.08 0.24 1.42
N ALA A 68 -11.87 0.61 1.85
CA ALA A 68 -10.62 0.04 1.37
C ALA A 68 -9.72 -0.30 2.55
N ASP A 69 -9.10 -1.47 2.50
CA ASP A 69 -8.02 -1.86 3.40
C ASP A 69 -6.69 -1.36 2.85
N TYR A 70 -5.74 -1.08 3.75
CA TYR A 70 -4.42 -0.65 3.37
C TYR A 70 -3.31 -1.24 4.25
N TRP A 71 -2.11 -1.30 3.67
CA TRP A 71 -0.85 -1.61 4.34
C TRP A 71 0.20 -0.62 3.85
N PHE A 72 0.75 0.18 4.75
CA PHE A 72 1.69 1.25 4.50
C PHE A 72 3.03 0.96 5.20
N LYS A 73 4.12 1.14 4.46
CA LYS A 73 5.47 1.15 5.02
C LYS A 73 6.14 2.47 4.69
N SER A 74 6.51 3.21 5.74
CA SER A 74 7.15 4.52 5.65
C SER A 74 8.54 4.44 5.02
N HIS A 75 8.89 5.44 4.23
CA HIS A 75 10.24 5.63 3.68
C HIS A 75 11.31 5.81 4.78
N HIS A 76 10.94 6.21 6.00
CA HIS A 76 11.86 6.26 7.14
C HIS A 76 12.30 4.86 7.61
N LEU A 77 11.56 3.81 7.22
CA LEU A 77 11.75 2.43 7.66
C LEU A 77 12.21 1.51 6.53
N THR A 78 12.37 2.06 5.32
CA THR A 78 12.83 1.35 4.11
C THR A 78 13.98 2.11 3.45
N LYS A 79 14.54 1.55 2.37
CA LYS A 79 15.52 2.23 1.51
C LYS A 79 14.90 2.82 0.24
N ASP A 80 13.59 2.67 0.08
CA ASP A 80 12.82 3.15 -1.07
C ASP A 80 11.94 4.33 -0.67
N ALA A 81 11.13 4.82 -1.61
CA ALA A 81 10.25 5.96 -1.39
C ALA A 81 9.10 5.67 -0.42
N GLY A 82 9.00 4.47 0.15
CA GLY A 82 7.85 4.02 0.91
C GLY A 82 6.69 3.67 -0.01
N PHE A 83 5.83 2.76 0.44
CA PHE A 83 4.73 2.25 -0.36
C PHE A 83 3.49 2.04 0.50
N THR A 84 2.33 2.27 -0.12
CA THR A 84 1.04 1.86 0.42
C THR A 84 0.35 0.94 -0.56
N TYR A 85 -0.10 -0.20 -0.06
CA TYR A 85 -0.89 -1.17 -0.80
C TYR A 85 -2.35 -1.06 -0.36
N PHE A 86 -3.24 -0.73 -1.29
CA PHE A 86 -4.69 -0.60 -1.06
C PHE A 86 -5.44 -1.76 -1.68
N VAL A 87 -6.43 -2.30 -0.97
CA VAL A 87 -7.36 -3.32 -1.47
C VAL A 87 -8.79 -2.84 -1.21
N PHE A 88 -9.58 -2.73 -2.27
CA PHE A 88 -10.97 -2.27 -2.21
C PHE A 88 -11.92 -3.42 -1.86
N SER A 89 -13.16 -3.09 -1.47
CA SER A 89 -14.21 -4.08 -1.17
C SER A 89 -14.57 -5.02 -2.34
N ASP A 90 -14.13 -4.72 -3.57
CA ASP A 90 -14.28 -5.56 -4.76
C ASP A 90 -13.00 -6.35 -5.11
N ASP A 91 -12.09 -6.51 -4.15
CA ASP A 91 -10.79 -7.20 -4.25
C ASP A 91 -9.80 -6.60 -5.27
N LYS A 92 -10.13 -5.49 -5.91
CA LYS A 92 -9.17 -4.75 -6.73
C LYS A 92 -8.13 -4.11 -5.83
N ALA A 93 -6.93 -3.94 -6.35
CA ALA A 93 -5.83 -3.35 -5.59
C ALA A 93 -5.13 -2.22 -6.35
N LYS A 94 -4.59 -1.26 -5.61
CA LYS A 94 -3.75 -0.17 -6.10
C LYS A 94 -2.53 -0.03 -5.20
N ILE A 95 -1.41 0.39 -5.77
CA ILE A 95 -0.19 0.73 -5.03
C ILE A 95 0.01 2.22 -5.18
N MET A 96 0.52 2.84 -4.11
CA MET A 96 0.97 4.21 -4.10
C MET A 96 2.42 4.25 -3.59
N GLU A 97 3.32 4.83 -4.37
CA GLU A 97 4.70 5.09 -4.02
C GLU A 97 4.86 6.52 -3.47
N GLY A 98 5.74 6.70 -2.50
CA GLY A 98 6.30 8.03 -2.21
C GLY A 98 5.46 8.94 -1.34
N TRP A 99 4.13 8.92 -1.35
CA TRP A 99 3.38 10.07 -0.83
C TRP A 99 3.33 10.26 0.70
N PHE A 100 3.21 9.18 1.47
CA PHE A 100 3.07 9.31 2.93
C PHE A 100 4.43 9.31 3.63
N CYS A 101 4.57 10.19 4.61
CA CYS A 101 5.81 10.35 5.39
C CYS A 101 5.85 9.41 6.59
N CYS A 102 5.14 9.71 7.68
CA CYS A 102 5.18 8.92 8.92
C CYS A 102 3.98 7.96 9.08
N GLU A 103 2.80 8.36 8.61
CA GLU A 103 1.54 7.61 8.71
C GLU A 103 0.64 7.95 7.53
N VAL A 104 -0.41 7.15 7.30
CA VAL A 104 -1.40 7.45 6.25
C VAL A 104 -2.24 8.67 6.66
N GLN A 105 -2.14 9.73 5.85
CA GLN A 105 -2.88 10.99 6.03
C GLN A 105 -3.62 11.36 4.74
N LEU A 106 -4.93 11.19 4.75
CA LEU A 106 -5.82 11.49 3.62
C LEU A 106 -6.39 12.92 3.77
N PRO A 107 -7.11 13.45 2.76
CA PRO A 107 -7.78 14.74 2.88
C PRO A 107 -8.67 14.83 4.12
N HIS A 108 -8.81 16.03 4.69
CA HIS A 108 -9.62 16.20 5.90
C HIS A 108 -11.08 15.76 5.69
N ASP A 109 -11.66 16.13 4.53
CA ASP A 109 -13.00 15.72 4.16
C ASP A 109 -13.04 14.24 3.77
N GLN A 110 -14.03 13.52 4.31
CA GLN A 110 -14.21 12.10 4.03
C GLN A 110 -14.38 11.84 2.54
N LEU A 111 -13.60 10.89 2.02
CA LEU A 111 -13.70 10.46 0.62
C LEU A 111 -15.08 9.86 0.35
N SER A 112 -15.71 10.31 -0.74
CA SER A 112 -17.09 9.95 -1.05
C SER A 112 -17.27 8.47 -1.42
N ASN A 113 -16.28 7.87 -2.11
CA ASN A 113 -16.27 6.49 -2.57
C ASN A 113 -14.87 6.08 -3.04
N LYS A 114 -14.71 4.82 -3.48
CA LYS A 114 -13.44 4.28 -3.98
C LYS A 114 -12.82 5.07 -5.15
N HIS A 115 -13.62 5.67 -6.03
CA HIS A 115 -13.08 6.45 -7.15
C HIS A 115 -12.38 7.72 -6.67
N ALA A 116 -12.85 8.32 -5.57
CA ALA A 116 -12.17 9.46 -4.95
C ALA A 116 -10.81 9.04 -4.39
N LEU A 117 -10.70 7.86 -3.76
CA LEU A 117 -9.41 7.32 -3.31
C LEU A 117 -8.49 6.98 -4.49
N ILE A 118 -9.01 6.37 -5.55
CA ILE A 118 -8.22 6.07 -6.76
C ILE A 118 -7.68 7.35 -7.38
N ALA A 119 -8.52 8.38 -7.53
CA ALA A 119 -8.08 9.67 -8.06
C ALA A 119 -7.05 10.35 -7.15
N PHE A 120 -7.19 10.22 -5.84
CA PHE A 120 -6.19 10.68 -4.88
C PHE A 120 -4.86 9.95 -5.06
N ILE A 121 -4.87 8.62 -5.20
CA ILE A 121 -3.67 7.81 -5.44
C ILE A 121 -3.01 8.25 -6.74
N GLU A 122 -3.75 8.25 -7.85
CA GLU A 122 -3.21 8.59 -9.18
C GLU A 122 -2.65 10.00 -9.28
N LYS A 123 -3.20 10.94 -8.51
CA LYS A 123 -2.71 12.32 -8.45
C LYS A 123 -1.35 12.45 -7.74
N HIS A 124 -1.08 11.61 -6.76
CA HIS A 124 0.05 11.77 -5.84
C HIS A 124 1.05 10.61 -5.88
N ASP A 125 0.77 9.55 -6.63
CA ASP A 125 1.66 8.41 -6.82
C ASP A 125 3.04 8.85 -7.34
N GLY A 126 4.10 8.41 -6.66
CA GLY A 126 5.48 8.78 -6.97
C GLY A 126 5.90 10.19 -6.53
N MET A 127 5.01 10.97 -5.92
CA MET A 127 5.38 12.24 -5.27
C MET A 127 5.99 11.93 -3.90
N VAL A 128 7.31 12.02 -3.78
CA VAL A 128 8.05 11.79 -2.52
C VAL A 128 7.75 12.91 -1.50
N PRO A 129 7.62 12.62 -0.18
CA PRO A 129 7.25 13.60 0.83
C PRO A 129 8.42 14.49 1.25
#